data_AF-A0A7X9HLH7-F1
#
_entry.id   AF-A0A7X9HLH7-F1
#
_cell.length_a   1.000
_cell.length_b   1.000
_cell.length_c   1.000
_cell.angle_alpha   90.00
_cell.angle_beta   90.00
_cell.angle_gamma   90.00
#
_symmetry.space_group_name_H-M   'P 1'
#
loop_
_entity.id
_entity.type
_entity.pdbx_description
1 polymer ?
#
loop_
_entity_poly.entity_id
_entity_poly.type
_entity_poly.pdbx_seq_one_letter_code
_entity_poly.pdbx_strand_id
1 'polypeptide(L)'
;MDERIVTNIAEAQENEAPPSPPAPAERPPRLPEAMAWVGFFLVLLGYLIIKSYSLHWEVGDENIYLYMARASADHGVWFYRDFFFAHPPLHLLPGVLLAKFSETTPFTARLIPVGATALGAFFIFLLARRRTGRLAAVAAAAL
;
A
#
# COMPACT_ATOMS: atom_id res chain seq x y z
N MET A 1 51.56 37.99 30.45
CA MET A 1 50.97 36.85 29.71
C MET A 1 52.10 36.29 28.88
N ASP A 2 52.47 35.04 29.12
CA ASP A 2 53.71 34.43 28.60
C ASP A 2 53.55 34.16 27.11
N GLU A 3 54.31 34.87 26.26
CA GLU A 3 54.22 34.76 24.79
C GLU A 3 54.39 33.31 24.32
N ARG A 4 55.16 32.50 25.06
CA ARG A 4 55.37 31.07 24.79
C ARG A 4 54.11 30.23 24.84
N ILE A 5 53.11 30.64 25.63
CA ILE A 5 51.83 29.92 25.72
C ILE A 5 50.99 30.19 24.48
N VAL A 6 51.01 31.43 23.97
CA VAL A 6 50.24 31.82 22.79
C VAL A 6 50.81 31.13 21.54
N THR A 7 52.14 31.05 21.42
CA THR A 7 52.80 30.37 20.28
C THR A 7 52.53 28.87 20.27
N ASN A 8 52.56 28.21 21.44
CA ASN A 8 52.25 26.77 21.53
C ASN A 8 50.80 26.43 21.17
N ILE A 9 49.85 27.30 21.49
CA ILE A 9 48.44 27.09 21.14
C ILE A 9 48.22 27.28 19.63
N ALA A 10 48.91 28.25 19.03
CA ALA A 10 48.86 28.48 17.59
C ALA A 10 49.44 27.30 16.79
N GLU A 11 50.61 26.79 17.20
CA GLU A 11 51.23 25.60 16.57
C GLU A 11 50.39 24.32 16.78
N ALA A 12 49.73 24.17 17.93
CA ALA A 12 48.85 23.04 18.19
C ALA A 12 47.59 23.05 17.31
N GLN A 13 47.02 24.23 17.03
CA GLN A 13 45.86 24.36 16.15
C GLN A 13 46.22 24.27 14.66
N GLU A 14 47.43 24.65 14.27
CA GLU A 14 47.89 24.53 12.88
C GLU A 14 48.20 23.07 12.49
N ASN A 15 48.49 22.21 13.47
CA ASN A 15 48.74 20.78 13.27
C ASN A 15 47.50 19.88 13.41
N GLU A 16 46.36 20.40 13.87
CA GLU A 16 45.10 19.66 13.84
C GLU A 16 44.54 19.71 12.42
N ALA A 17 44.94 18.72 11.61
CA ALA A 17 44.32 18.47 10.32
C ALA A 17 42.79 18.46 10.49
N PRO A 18 42.02 19.15 9.63
CA PRO A 18 40.58 19.22 9.77
C PRO A 18 40.00 17.80 9.83
N PRO A 19 39.00 17.54 10.69
CA PRO A 19 38.42 16.22 10.83
C PRO A 19 38.01 15.71 9.45
N SER A 20 38.55 14.56 9.07
CA SER A 20 38.26 13.93 7.79
C SER A 20 36.75 13.89 7.60
N PRO A 21 36.22 14.31 6.44
CA PRO A 21 34.79 14.28 6.19
C PRO A 21 34.28 12.86 6.46
N PRO A 22 33.11 12.70 7.11
CA PRO A 22 32.56 11.39 7.39
C PRO A 22 32.49 10.60 6.09
N ALA A 23 32.93 9.35 6.14
CA ALA A 23 32.90 8.47 4.98
C ALA A 23 31.49 8.51 4.35
N PRO A 24 31.37 8.62 3.02
CA PRO A 24 30.07 8.71 2.37
C PRO A 24 29.24 7.49 2.78
N ALA A 25 28.08 7.75 3.41
CA ALA A 25 27.18 6.68 3.82
C ALA A 25 26.92 5.75 2.63
N GLU A 26 27.13 4.45 2.84
CA GLU A 26 26.94 3.45 1.80
C GLU A 26 25.52 3.58 1.22
N ARG A 27 25.44 3.83 -0.08
CA ARG A 27 24.14 3.94 -0.75
C ARG A 27 23.48 2.55 -0.69
N PRO A 28 22.24 2.44 -0.22
CA PRO A 28 21.58 1.14 -0.14
C PRO A 28 21.50 0.52 -1.54
N PRO A 29 21.57 -0.83 -1.63
CA PRO A 29 21.52 -1.53 -2.91
C PRO A 29 20.25 -1.15 -3.66
N ARG A 30 20.42 -0.53 -4.83
CA ARG A 30 19.31 -0.12 -5.69
C ARG A 30 18.97 -1.26 -6.62
N LEU A 31 17.82 -1.91 -6.39
CA LEU A 31 17.27 -2.85 -7.37
C LEU A 31 17.10 -2.16 -8.73
N PRO A 32 17.41 -2.83 -9.85
CA PRO A 32 16.97 -2.41 -11.17
C PRO A 32 15.46 -2.19 -11.21
N GLU A 33 15.00 -1.26 -12.04
CA GLU A 33 13.58 -0.92 -12.14
C GLU A 33 12.71 -2.10 -12.56
N ALA A 34 13.19 -2.87 -13.54
CA ALA A 34 12.53 -4.10 -13.98
C ALA A 34 12.36 -5.10 -12.84
N MET A 35 13.38 -5.26 -11.98
CA MET A 35 13.32 -6.19 -10.85
C MET A 35 12.31 -5.74 -9.78
N ALA A 36 12.13 -4.44 -9.57
CA ALA A 36 11.12 -3.92 -8.65
C ALA A 36 9.70 -4.25 -9.13
N TRP A 37 9.43 -4.09 -10.42
CA TRP A 37 8.15 -4.46 -11.02
C TRP A 37 7.92 -5.97 -11.01
N VAL A 38 8.94 -6.77 -11.36
CA VAL A 38 8.86 -8.24 -11.26
C VAL A 38 8.55 -8.66 -9.82
N GLY A 39 9.25 -8.08 -8.83
CA GLY A 39 8.98 -8.34 -7.42
C GLY A 39 7.54 -8.00 -7.02
N PHE A 40 7.04 -6.83 -7.43
CA PHE A 40 5.64 -6.45 -7.20
C PHE A 40 4.65 -7.45 -7.81
N PHE A 41 4.86 -7.85 -9.07
CA PHE A 41 3.97 -8.81 -9.71
C PHE A 41 4.04 -10.22 -9.10
N LEU A 42 5.21 -10.64 -8.60
CA LEU A 42 5.34 -11.89 -7.85
C LEU A 42 4.58 -11.84 -6.52
N VAL A 43 4.67 -10.73 -5.79
CA VAL A 43 3.89 -10.50 -4.57
C VAL A 43 2.39 -10.51 -4.87
N LEU A 44 1.97 -9.79 -5.91
CA LEU A 44 0.57 -9.75 -6.34
C LEU A 44 0.07 -11.14 -6.74
N LEU A 45 0.86 -11.90 -7.50
CA LEU A 45 0.53 -13.27 -7.88
C LEU A 45 0.42 -14.18 -6.65
N GLY A 46 1.35 -14.09 -5.72
CA GLY A 46 1.30 -14.83 -4.45
C GLY A 46 0.03 -14.51 -3.65
N TYR A 47 -0.32 -13.22 -3.53
CA TYR A 47 -1.57 -12.78 -2.92
C TYR A 47 -2.78 -13.38 -3.62
N LEU A 48 -2.86 -13.34 -4.95
CA LEU A 48 -3.99 -13.89 -5.71
C LEU A 48 -4.12 -15.41 -5.53
N ILE A 49 -3.01 -16.15 -5.50
CA ILE A 49 -2.99 -17.59 -5.23
C ILE A 49 -3.53 -17.88 -3.83
N ILE A 50 -3.03 -17.20 -2.80
CA ILE A 50 -3.50 -17.38 -1.42
C ILE A 50 -4.98 -17.02 -1.32
N LYS A 51 -5.38 -15.91 -1.94
CA LYS A 51 -6.74 -15.39 -1.86
C LYS A 51 -7.76 -16.20 -2.67
N SER A 52 -7.30 -17.02 -3.61
CA SER A 52 -8.16 -17.92 -4.39
C SER A 52 -8.94 -18.90 -3.51
N TYR A 53 -8.39 -19.30 -2.35
CA TYR A 53 -9.09 -20.13 -1.37
C TYR A 53 -10.34 -19.46 -0.78
N SER A 54 -10.39 -18.13 -0.76
CA SER A 54 -11.56 -17.37 -0.27
C SER A 54 -12.63 -17.12 -1.34
N LEU A 55 -12.50 -17.70 -2.54
CA LEU A 55 -13.47 -17.49 -3.63
C LEU A 55 -14.71 -18.39 -3.56
N HIS A 56 -14.87 -19.15 -2.48
CA HIS A 56 -16.05 -19.97 -2.24
C HIS A 56 -17.19 -19.16 -1.59
N TRP A 57 -18.39 -19.73 -1.60
CA TRP A 57 -19.49 -19.21 -0.80
C TRP A 57 -19.15 -19.30 0.69
N GLU A 58 -19.41 -18.23 1.43
CA GLU A 58 -19.22 -18.21 2.88
C GLU A 58 -20.38 -17.45 3.51
N VAL A 59 -20.79 -17.92 4.69
CA VAL A 59 -21.95 -17.40 5.41
C VAL A 59 -21.45 -16.29 6.33
N GLY A 60 -21.71 -15.05 5.93
CA GLY A 60 -21.37 -13.87 6.69
C GLY A 60 -22.12 -12.64 6.21
N ASP A 61 -21.83 -11.51 6.84
CA ASP A 61 -22.50 -10.23 6.59
C ASP A 61 -22.23 -9.70 5.17
N GLU A 62 -21.20 -10.21 4.49
CA GLU A 62 -20.90 -9.84 3.10
C GLU A 62 -22.09 -10.07 2.16
N ASN A 63 -22.87 -11.13 2.41
CA ASN A 63 -24.03 -11.45 1.58
C ASN A 63 -25.19 -10.47 1.80
N ILE A 64 -25.35 -9.90 3.00
CA ILE A 64 -26.38 -8.90 3.24
C ILE A 64 -26.05 -7.60 2.51
N TYR A 65 -24.78 -7.19 2.50
CA TYR A 65 -24.33 -6.02 1.76
C TYR A 65 -24.45 -6.22 0.25
N LEU A 66 -24.15 -7.42 -0.25
CA LEU A 66 -24.33 -7.78 -1.65
C LEU A 66 -25.81 -7.75 -2.05
N TYR A 67 -26.70 -8.28 -1.21
CA TYR A 67 -28.14 -8.21 -1.40
C TYR A 67 -28.62 -6.75 -1.44
N MET A 68 -28.20 -5.91 -0.49
CA MET A 68 -28.57 -4.49 -0.45
C MET A 68 -28.11 -3.76 -1.71
N ALA A 69 -26.90 -4.04 -2.18
CA ALA A 69 -26.35 -3.47 -3.40
C ALA A 69 -27.16 -3.88 -4.63
N ARG A 70 -27.50 -5.16 -4.74
CA ARG A 70 -28.33 -5.69 -5.82
C ARG A 70 -29.74 -5.11 -5.78
N ALA A 71 -30.38 -5.08 -4.62
CA ALA A 71 -31.70 -4.49 -4.47
C ALA A 71 -31.70 -3.00 -4.89
N SER A 72 -30.64 -2.26 -4.54
CA SER A 72 -30.50 -0.85 -4.95
C SER A 72 -30.39 -0.71 -6.47
N ALA A 73 -29.69 -1.63 -7.13
CA ALA A 73 -29.54 -1.66 -8.59
C ALA A 73 -30.82 -2.10 -9.32
N ASP A 74 -31.45 -3.18 -8.85
CA ASP A 74 -32.55 -3.88 -9.54
C ASP A 74 -33.94 -3.34 -9.16
N HIS A 75 -34.10 -2.85 -7.94
CA HIS A 75 -35.40 -2.47 -7.36
C HIS A 75 -35.48 -1.00 -6.96
N GLY A 76 -34.40 -0.23 -7.10
CA GLY A 76 -34.38 1.21 -6.82
C GLY A 76 -34.58 1.55 -5.34
N VAL A 77 -34.30 0.61 -4.43
CA VAL A 77 -34.24 0.92 -3.00
C VAL A 77 -33.06 1.84 -2.71
N TRP A 78 -33.23 2.73 -1.74
CA TRP A 78 -32.29 3.80 -1.45
C TRP A 78 -31.73 3.72 -0.04
N PHE A 79 -30.46 4.07 0.08
CA PHE A 79 -29.77 4.08 1.36
C PHE A 79 -30.43 5.05 2.34
N TYR A 80 -30.43 4.72 3.63
CA TYR A 80 -31.06 5.47 4.73
C TYR A 80 -32.58 5.63 4.67
N ARG A 81 -33.21 5.42 3.51
CA ARG A 81 -34.67 5.34 3.39
C ARG A 81 -35.15 3.91 3.64
N ASP A 82 -34.54 2.97 2.92
CA ASP A 82 -34.98 1.57 2.90
C ASP A 82 -34.04 0.65 3.71
N PHE A 83 -32.84 1.15 4.06
CA PHE A 83 -31.84 0.45 4.87
C PHE A 83 -31.36 1.31 6.02
N PHE A 84 -31.22 0.71 7.21
CA PHE A 84 -30.66 1.37 8.38
C PHE A 84 -29.14 1.14 8.47
N PHE A 85 -28.35 2.20 8.35
CA PHE A 85 -26.88 2.16 8.52
C PHE A 85 -26.43 3.08 9.65
N ALA A 86 -25.50 2.60 10.48
CA ALA A 86 -24.82 3.43 11.48
C ALA A 86 -23.73 4.33 10.87
N HIS A 87 -23.33 4.09 9.62
CA HIS A 87 -22.26 4.80 8.92
C HIS A 87 -22.63 5.06 7.46
N PRO A 88 -21.93 5.98 6.77
CA PRO A 88 -22.08 6.19 5.34
C PRO A 88 -21.97 4.87 4.54
N PRO A 89 -22.95 4.54 3.67
CA PRO A 89 -23.02 3.27 2.94
C PRO A 89 -22.15 3.27 1.68
N LEU A 90 -20.98 3.93 1.73
CA LEU A 90 -20.05 4.04 0.59
C LEU A 90 -19.51 2.66 0.16
N HIS A 91 -19.40 1.73 1.10
CA HIS A 91 -18.98 0.35 0.86
C HIS A 91 -19.94 -0.44 -0.06
N LEU A 92 -21.19 0.01 -0.23
CA LEU A 92 -22.15 -0.61 -1.14
C LEU A 92 -21.98 -0.16 -2.58
N LEU A 93 -21.41 1.03 -2.83
CA LEU A 93 -21.31 1.59 -4.17
C LEU A 93 -20.58 0.68 -5.17
N PRO A 94 -19.44 0.05 -4.82
CA PRO A 94 -18.81 -0.92 -5.72
C PRO A 94 -19.73 -2.09 -6.06
N GLY A 95 -20.51 -2.57 -5.09
CA GLY A 95 -21.50 -3.64 -5.29
C GLY A 95 -22.64 -3.20 -6.20
N VAL A 96 -23.16 -1.97 -6.04
CA VAL A 96 -24.23 -1.44 -6.89
C VAL A 96 -23.75 -1.32 -8.33
N LEU A 97 -22.52 -0.82 -8.53
CA LEU A 97 -21.91 -0.76 -9.86
C LEU A 97 -21.75 -2.16 -10.44
N LEU A 98 -21.22 -3.12 -9.68
CA LEU A 98 -21.08 -4.50 -10.12
C LEU A 98 -22.42 -5.09 -10.56
N ALA A 99 -23.47 -4.94 -9.74
CA ALA A 99 -24.80 -5.48 -10.03
C ALA A 99 -25.43 -4.88 -11.30
N LYS A 100 -25.10 -3.63 -11.66
CA LYS A 100 -25.57 -3.02 -12.91
C LYS A 100 -24.92 -3.56 -14.17
N PHE A 101 -23.66 -4.01 -14.08
CA PHE A 101 -22.87 -4.41 -15.25
C PHE A 101 -22.65 -5.92 -15.36
N SER A 102 -22.89 -6.67 -14.29
CA SER A 102 -22.60 -8.10 -14.21
C SER A 102 -23.61 -8.82 -13.34
N GLU A 103 -23.78 -10.11 -13.60
CA GLU A 103 -24.47 -11.00 -12.69
C GLU A 103 -23.77 -11.04 -11.34
N THR A 104 -24.56 -10.96 -10.27
CA THR A 104 -24.07 -11.02 -8.90
C THR A 104 -23.89 -12.48 -8.48
N THR A 105 -22.70 -13.01 -8.75
CA THR A 105 -22.26 -14.35 -8.30
C THR A 105 -21.31 -14.24 -7.10
N PRO A 106 -21.13 -15.31 -6.31
CA PRO A 106 -20.19 -15.32 -5.18
C PRO A 106 -18.78 -14.91 -5.61
N PHE A 107 -18.36 -15.43 -6.76
CA PHE A 107 -17.08 -15.10 -7.36
C PHE A 107 -16.95 -13.60 -7.64
N THR A 108 -17.91 -13.02 -8.36
CA THR A 108 -17.87 -11.58 -8.72
C THR A 108 -17.91 -10.67 -7.50
N ALA A 109 -18.67 -11.04 -6.46
CA ALA A 109 -18.74 -10.28 -5.22
C ALA A 109 -17.37 -10.23 -4.52
N ARG A 110 -16.64 -11.36 -4.50
CA ARG A 110 -15.31 -11.45 -3.90
C ARG A 110 -14.24 -10.71 -4.70
N LEU A 111 -14.47 -10.42 -5.99
CA LEU A 111 -13.56 -9.56 -6.76
C LEU A 111 -13.51 -8.13 -6.24
N ILE A 112 -14.54 -7.64 -5.55
CA ILE A 112 -14.55 -6.29 -4.97
C ILE A 112 -13.45 -6.14 -3.90
N PRO A 113 -13.45 -6.90 -2.79
CA PRO A 113 -12.40 -6.76 -1.78
C PRO A 113 -11.02 -7.19 -2.31
N VAL A 114 -10.95 -8.18 -3.21
CA VAL A 114 -9.68 -8.62 -3.83
C VAL A 114 -9.08 -7.49 -4.68
N GLY A 115 -9.90 -6.88 -5.54
CA GLY A 115 -9.50 -5.76 -6.37
C GLY A 115 -9.13 -4.52 -5.56
N ALA A 116 -9.89 -4.20 -4.51
CA ALA A 116 -9.58 -3.08 -3.63
C ALA A 116 -8.23 -3.27 -2.92
N THR A 117 -7.94 -4.49 -2.44
CA THR A 117 -6.65 -4.82 -1.80
C THR A 117 -5.49 -4.71 -2.80
N ALA A 118 -5.66 -5.30 -3.99
CA ALA A 118 -4.65 -5.22 -5.06
C ALA A 118 -4.36 -3.78 -5.50
N LEU A 119 -5.41 -2.96 -5.62
CA LEU A 119 -5.30 -1.54 -5.95
C LEU A 119 -4.60 -0.76 -4.83
N GLY A 120 -4.91 -1.06 -3.57
CA GLY A 120 -4.21 -0.50 -2.41
C GLY A 120 -2.72 -0.82 -2.42
N ALA A 121 -2.36 -2.10 -2.60
CA ALA A 121 -0.98 -2.56 -2.70
C ALA A 121 -0.24 -1.88 -3.86
N PHE A 122 -0.90 -1.68 -5.01
CA PHE A 122 -0.35 -0.95 -6.14
C PHE A 122 -0.01 0.50 -5.79
N PHE A 123 -0.92 1.23 -5.12
CA PHE A 123 -0.64 2.61 -4.70
C PHE A 123 0.47 2.69 -3.64
N ILE A 124 0.52 1.74 -2.70
CA ILE A 124 1.60 1.64 -1.72
C ILE A 124 2.94 1.43 -2.43
N PHE A 125 3.00 0.50 -3.39
CA PHE A 125 4.19 0.26 -4.21
C PHE A 125 4.64 1.53 -4.93
N LEU A 126 3.73 2.24 -5.60
CA LEU A 126 4.05 3.48 -6.31
C LEU A 126 4.58 4.57 -5.37
N LEU A 127 3.98 4.71 -4.18
CA LEU A 127 4.38 5.71 -3.19
C LEU A 127 5.75 5.38 -2.58
N ALA A 128 5.94 4.15 -2.11
CA ALA A 128 7.19 3.70 -1.52
C ALA A 128 8.34 3.73 -2.54
N ARG A 129 8.09 3.36 -3.79
CA ARG A 129 9.09 3.45 -4.87
C ARG A 129 9.62 4.87 -5.05
N ARG A 130 8.75 5.87 -4.88
CA ARG A 130 9.12 7.30 -4.97
C ARG A 130 9.84 7.82 -3.73
N ARG A 131 9.61 7.26 -2.55
CA ARG A 131 10.02 7.85 -1.25
C ARG A 131 11.14 7.09 -0.53
N THR A 132 11.08 5.76 -0.48
CA THR A 132 11.94 4.93 0.38
C THR A 132 12.86 4.01 -0.42
N GLY A 133 12.60 3.84 -1.71
CA GLY A 133 13.42 3.04 -2.62
C GLY A 133 12.71 1.78 -3.11
N ARG A 134 13.29 1.15 -4.13
CA ARG A 134 12.64 0.07 -4.89
C ARG A 134 12.43 -1.21 -4.09
N LEU A 135 13.40 -1.60 -3.27
CA LEU A 135 13.29 -2.79 -2.41
C LEU A 135 12.24 -2.60 -1.31
N ALA A 136 12.28 -1.43 -0.64
CA ALA A 136 11.28 -1.05 0.34
C ALA A 136 9.86 -1.01 -0.27
N ALA A 137 9.73 -0.63 -1.54
CA ALA A 137 8.44 -0.64 -2.24
C ALA A 137 7.86 -2.05 -2.43
N VAL A 138 8.69 -3.02 -2.85
CA VAL A 138 8.25 -4.41 -2.99
C VAL A 138 7.87 -4.98 -1.62
N ALA A 139 8.68 -4.73 -0.59
CA ALA A 139 8.39 -5.15 0.77
C ALA A 139 7.09 -4.54 1.30
N ALA A 140 6.88 -3.24 1.09
CA ALA A 140 5.67 -2.54 1.53
C ALA A 140 4.40 -3.05 0.84
N ALA A 141 4.49 -3.50 -0.41
CA ALA A 141 3.35 -4.09 -1.12
C ALA A 141 3.00 -5.51 -0.66
N ALA A 142 3.90 -6.17 0.09
CA ALA A 142 3.71 -7.50 0.64
C ALA A 142 3.18 -7.50 2.10
N LEU A 143 3.15 -6.33 2.74
CA LEU A 143 2.60 -6.09 4.09
C LEU A 143 1.14 -5.65 3.99
#